data_AF-A0AA39Q4E6-F1
#
_entry.id   AF-A0AA39Q4E6-F1
#
_cell.length_a   1.000
_cell.length_b   1.000
_cell.length_c   1.000
_cell.angle_alpha   90.00
_cell.angle_beta   90.00
_cell.angle_gamma   90.00
#
_symmetry.space_group_name_H-M   'P 1'
#
loop_
_entity.id
_entity.type
_entity.pdbx_description
1 polymer ?
#
loop_
_entity_poly.entity_id
_entity_poly.type
_entity_poly.pdbx_seq_one_letter_code
_entity_poly.pdbx_strand_id
1 'polypeptide(L)'
;IFALTIGIDKYEHEEYRLEGAVADANKFEYYIRTDLGAPDENITSLRDGEATRSQIIDAFRDLEAHKDIVRGNAIIIIYYAGHGAVAKKPAQWED
;
A
#
# COMPACT_ATOMS: atom_id res chain seq x y z
N ILE A 1 -14.91 1.34 4.26
CA ILE A 1 -13.65 1.85 3.66
C ILE A 1 -12.63 0.74 3.85
N PHE A 2 -11.89 0.42 2.80
CA PHE A 2 -10.80 -0.56 2.82
C PHE A 2 -9.51 0.17 2.46
N ALA A 3 -8.41 -0.21 3.08
CA ALA A 3 -7.14 0.45 2.86
C ALA A 3 -5.97 -0.54 2.80
N LEU A 4 -5.05 -0.27 1.88
CA LEU A 4 -3.71 -0.84 1.86
C LEU A 4 -2.71 0.31 2.02
N THR A 5 -1.96 0.34 3.12
CA THR A 5 -0.92 1.34 3.37
C THR A 5 0.45 0.67 3.36
N ILE A 6 1.37 1.24 2.59
CA ILE A 6 2.72 0.69 2.38
C ILE A 6 3.74 1.79 2.62
N GLY A 7 4.72 1.53 3.50
CA GLY A 7 5.83 2.44 3.77
C GLY A 7 7.15 1.67 3.86
N ILE A 8 8.14 2.05 3.07
CA ILE A 8 9.42 1.33 2.98
C ILE A 8 10.58 2.31 3.19
N ASP A 9 11.24 2.22 4.33
CA ASP A 9 12.46 2.96 4.65
C ASP A 9 13.71 2.07 4.50
N LYS A 10 13.60 0.81 4.92
CA LYS A 10 14.72 -0.13 4.96
C LYS A 10 14.80 -0.95 3.68
N TYR A 11 15.51 -0.42 2.69
CA TYR A 11 15.93 -1.16 1.50
C TYR A 11 17.20 -1.98 1.79
N GLU A 12 17.39 -3.06 1.01
CA GLU A 12 18.52 -3.99 1.18
C GLU A 12 19.88 -3.29 1.02
N HIS A 13 20.01 -2.41 0.03
CA HIS A 13 21.20 -1.59 -0.14
C HIS A 13 21.06 -0.27 0.60
N GLU A 14 22.10 0.10 1.34
CA GLU A 14 22.10 1.27 2.22
C GLU A 14 21.88 2.59 1.48
N GLU A 15 22.37 2.68 0.24
CA GLU A 15 22.21 3.86 -0.63
C GLU A 15 20.75 4.19 -0.96
N TYR A 16 19.83 3.22 -0.83
CA TYR A 16 18.41 3.41 -1.04
C TYR A 16 17.61 3.58 0.25
N ARG A 17 18.24 3.58 1.44
CA ARG A 17 17.48 3.78 2.67
C ARG A 17 16.81 5.16 2.72
N LEU A 18 15.59 5.20 3.21
CA LEU A 18 14.81 6.40 3.47
C LEU A 18 14.58 6.54 4.98
N GLU A 19 14.11 7.71 5.43
CA GLU A 19 13.83 7.99 6.85
C GLU A 19 12.36 8.39 7.12
N GLY A 20 11.56 8.52 6.07
CA GLY A 20 10.24 9.16 6.15
C GLY A 20 9.07 8.29 5.68
N ALA A 21 9.31 7.25 4.88
CA ALA A 21 8.26 6.52 4.21
C ALA A 21 7.38 5.73 5.19
N VAL A 22 7.97 5.11 6.22
CA VAL A 22 7.20 4.44 7.28
C VAL A 22 6.42 5.45 8.11
N ALA A 23 7.04 6.59 8.43
CA ALA A 23 6.39 7.64 9.21
C ALA A 23 5.19 8.23 8.48
N ASP A 24 5.30 8.44 7.16
CA ASP A 24 4.23 8.96 6.32
C ASP A 24 3.09 7.94 6.20
N ALA A 25 3.40 6.67 5.95
CA ALA A 25 2.39 5.60 5.90
C ALA A 25 1.64 5.46 7.24
N ASN A 26 2.33 5.57 8.38
CA ASN A 26 1.72 5.52 9.71
C ASN A 26 0.79 6.71 9.98
N LYS A 27 1.19 7.92 9.60
CA LYS A 27 0.34 9.11 9.74
C LYS A 27 -0.92 9.00 8.86
N PHE A 28 -0.76 8.51 7.63
CA PHE A 28 -1.88 8.35 6.72
C PHE A 28 -2.84 7.25 7.18
N GLU A 29 -2.32 6.13 7.70
CA GLU A 29 -3.11 5.10 8.36
C GLU A 29 -3.89 5.64 9.57
N TYR A 30 -3.25 6.45 10.41
CA TYR A 30 -3.92 7.10 11.54
C TYR A 30 -5.09 7.98 11.08
N TYR A 31 -4.90 8.77 10.02
CA TYR A 31 -5.96 9.57 9.41
C TYR A 31 -7.11 8.69 8.85
N ILE A 32 -6.78 7.56 8.19
CA ILE A 32 -7.78 6.61 7.69
C ILE A 32 -8.61 6.00 8.83
N ARG A 33 -7.97 5.64 9.95
CA ARG A 33 -8.67 5.10 11.12
C ARG A 33 -9.54 6.14 11.81
N THR A 34 -8.98 7.32 12.06
CA THR A 34 -9.58 8.28 13.00
C THR A 34 -10.52 9.27 12.31
N ASP A 35 -10.07 9.94 11.26
CA ASP A 35 -10.86 10.94 10.55
C ASP A 35 -11.82 10.32 9.55
N LEU A 36 -11.39 9.27 8.82
CA LEU A 36 -12.24 8.58 7.85
C LEU A 36 -13.08 7.45 8.47
N GLY A 37 -12.75 7.01 9.69
CA GLY A 37 -13.51 6.00 10.42
C GLY A 37 -13.48 4.60 9.79
N ALA A 38 -12.39 4.22 9.11
CA ALA A 38 -12.25 2.87 8.59
C ALA A 38 -12.02 1.87 9.75
N PRO A 39 -12.76 0.74 9.79
CA PRO A 39 -12.50 -0.34 10.75
C PRO A 39 -11.09 -0.92 10.58
N ASP A 40 -10.45 -1.31 11.68
CA ASP A 40 -9.07 -1.82 11.68
C ASP A 40 -8.91 -3.09 10.82
N GLU A 41 -9.92 -3.95 10.83
CA GLU A 41 -9.98 -5.18 10.04
C GLU A 41 -9.97 -4.93 8.52
N ASN A 42 -10.34 -3.72 8.09
CA ASN A 42 -10.35 -3.33 6.69
C ASN A 42 -9.05 -2.63 6.25
N ILE A 43 -8.05 -2.54 7.13
CA ILE A 43 -6.77 -1.87 6.87
C ILE A 43 -5.63 -2.90 6.88
N THR A 44 -4.98 -3.05 5.75
CA THR A 44 -3.72 -3.79 5.62
C THR A 44 -2.55 -2.83 5.65
N SER A 45 -1.57 -3.12 6.50
CA SER A 45 -0.39 -2.28 6.74
C SER A 45 0.87 -3.08 6.47
N LEU A 46 1.71 -2.61 5.54
CA LEU A 46 3.00 -3.22 5.24
C LEU A 46 4.11 -2.21 5.50
N ARG A 47 5.09 -2.55 6.36
CA ARG A 47 6.25 -1.70 6.67
C ARG A 47 7.56 -2.44 6.43
N ASP A 48 8.52 -1.76 5.81
CA ASP A 48 9.89 -2.25 5.63
C ASP A 48 9.94 -3.72 5.14
N GLY A 49 10.48 -4.63 5.96
CA GLY A 49 10.65 -6.05 5.63
C GLY A 49 9.35 -6.84 5.44
N GLU A 50 8.20 -6.30 5.87
CA GLU A 50 6.89 -6.89 5.57
C GLU A 50 6.41 -6.52 4.17
N ALA A 51 6.82 -5.34 3.66
CA ALA A 51 6.48 -4.82 2.34
C ALA A 51 7.29 -5.51 1.20
N THR A 52 7.43 -6.83 1.29
CA THR A 52 8.02 -7.64 0.22
C THR A 52 7.14 -7.62 -1.03
N ARG A 53 7.74 -7.89 -2.18
CA ARG A 53 7.00 -8.00 -3.45
C ARG A 53 5.82 -8.97 -3.37
N SER A 54 6.01 -10.14 -2.75
CA SER A 54 4.95 -11.13 -2.59
C SER A 54 3.80 -10.59 -1.72
N GLN A 55 4.13 -10.01 -0.56
CA GLN A 55 3.10 -9.51 0.37
C GLN A 55 2.32 -8.32 -0.22
N ILE A 56 2.97 -7.43 -0.98
CA ILE A 56 2.27 -6.34 -1.68
C ILE A 56 1.31 -6.91 -2.72
N ILE A 57 1.73 -7.88 -3.53
CA ILE A 57 0.88 -8.51 -4.54
C ILE A 57 -0.29 -9.25 -3.88
N ASP A 58 -0.04 -9.97 -2.79
CA ASP A 58 -1.07 -10.72 -2.08
C ASP A 58 -2.08 -9.75 -1.43
N ALA A 59 -1.65 -8.63 -0.86
CA ALA A 59 -2.57 -7.61 -0.35
C ALA A 59 -3.48 -7.01 -1.43
N PHE A 60 -2.98 -6.81 -2.67
CA PHE A 60 -3.83 -6.41 -3.79
C PHE A 60 -4.86 -7.48 -4.17
N ARG A 61 -4.46 -8.77 -4.15
CA ARG A 61 -5.38 -9.89 -4.42
C ARG A 61 -6.43 -10.03 -3.32
N ASP A 62 -6.06 -9.79 -2.08
CA ASP A 62 -6.99 -9.82 -0.95
C ASP A 62 -8.04 -8.73 -1.09
N LEU A 63 -7.65 -7.52 -1.50
CA LEU A 63 -8.60 -6.45 -1.86
C LEU A 63 -9.51 -6.86 -3.03
N GLU A 64 -8.97 -7.47 -4.08
CA GLU A 64 -9.77 -7.96 -5.22
C GLU A 64 -10.80 -9.03 -4.81
N ALA A 65 -10.40 -9.94 -3.92
CA ALA A 65 -11.22 -11.07 -3.47
C ALA A 65 -12.15 -10.74 -2.29
N HIS A 66 -12.03 -9.56 -1.68
CA HIS A 66 -12.77 -9.20 -0.48
C HIS A 66 -14.27 -9.09 -0.75
N LYS A 67 -15.07 -9.97 -0.14
CA LYS A 67 -16.52 -10.09 -0.42
C LYS A 67 -17.34 -8.84 -0.09
N ASP A 68 -16.88 -8.07 0.90
CA ASP A 68 -17.53 -6.84 1.34
C ASP A 68 -17.16 -5.62 0.47
N ILE A 69 -16.23 -5.76 -0.47
CA ILE A 69 -15.92 -4.74 -1.47
C ILE A 69 -16.94 -4.87 -2.62
N VAL A 70 -18.03 -4.12 -2.49
CA VAL A 70 -19.11 -4.09 -3.49
C VAL A 70 -19.00 -2.84 -4.35
N ARG A 71 -18.99 -3.01 -5.68
CA ARG A 71 -18.94 -1.90 -6.64
C ARG A 71 -20.04 -0.87 -6.36
N GLY A 72 -19.64 0.40 -6.22
CA GLY A 72 -20.55 1.51 -5.92
C GLY A 72 -20.83 1.73 -4.43
N ASN A 73 -20.46 0.78 -3.57
CA ASN A 73 -20.72 0.83 -2.12
C ASN A 73 -19.45 0.80 -1.27
N ALA A 74 -18.29 0.60 -1.88
CA ALA A 74 -16.99 0.56 -1.19
C ALA A 74 -16.07 1.69 -1.66
N ILE A 75 -15.29 2.20 -0.71
CA ILE A 75 -14.15 3.09 -0.95
C ILE A 75 -12.90 2.26 -0.69
N ILE A 76 -11.98 2.22 -1.66
CA ILE A 76 -10.69 1.56 -1.57
C ILE A 76 -9.60 2.64 -1.60
N ILE A 77 -8.73 2.65 -0.60
CA ILE A 77 -7.61 3.57 -0.48
C ILE A 77 -6.32 2.77 -0.60
N ILE A 78 -5.43 3.17 -1.51
CA ILE A 78 -4.08 2.58 -1.62
C ILE A 78 -3.09 3.70 -1.42
N TYR A 79 -2.26 3.59 -0.39
CA TYR A 79 -1.21 4.54 -0.08
C TYR A 79 0.16 3.86 -0.15
N TYR A 80 1.09 4.46 -0.88
CA TYR A 80 2.46 4.00 -1.01
C TYR A 80 3.42 5.15 -0.78
N ALA A 81 4.37 4.94 0.14
CA ALA A 81 5.55 5.78 0.32
C ALA A 81 6.81 4.91 0.20
N GLY A 82 7.73 5.32 -0.66
CA GLY A 82 8.96 4.60 -0.98
C GLY A 82 9.53 5.03 -2.34
N HIS A 83 10.57 4.34 -2.79
CA HIS A 83 11.19 4.54 -4.09
C HIS A 83 10.28 4.18 -5.27
N GLY A 84 10.28 5.05 -6.27
CA GLY A 84 9.80 4.75 -7.62
C GLY A 84 10.96 4.53 -8.57
N ALA A 85 10.72 3.79 -9.64
CA ALA A 85 11.69 3.60 -10.71
C ALA A 85 11.03 3.77 -12.08
N VAL A 86 11.80 4.25 -13.05
CA VAL A 86 11.38 4.30 -14.45
C VAL A 86 11.91 3.06 -15.14
N ALA A 87 11.03 2.33 -15.82
CA ALA A 87 11.37 1.17 -16.62
C ALA A 87 10.91 1.36 -18.07
N LYS A 88 11.49 0.60 -18.99
CA LYS A 88 10.98 0.54 -20.36
C LYS A 88 9.56 -0.02 -20.34
N LYS A 89 8.65 0.57 -21.12
CA LYS A 89 7.30 0.05 -21.32
C LYS A 89 7.39 -1.41 -21.79
N PRO A 90 6.68 -2.35 -21.15
CA PRO A 90 6.57 -3.72 -21.66
C PRO A 90 5.99 -3.72 -23.08
N ALA A 91 6.53 -4.57 -23.97
CA ALA A 91 6.15 -4.59 -25.38
C ALA A 91 4.66 -4.92 -25.61
N GLN A 92 4.05 -5.62 -24.66
CA GLN A 92 2.66 -6.06 -24.69
C GLN A 92 1.63 -5.01 -24.23
N TRP A 93 2.06 -3.84 -23.78
CA TRP A 93 1.13 -2.77 -23.38
C TRP A 93 0.83 -1.89 -24.59
N GLU A 94 -0.42 -1.83 -25.01
CA GLU A 94 -0.92 -0.87 -26.00
C GLU A 94 -1.02 0.54 -25.37
N ASP A 95 -0.96 1.58 -26.20
CA ASP A 95 -1.06 2.98 -25.76
C ASP A 95 -2.51 3.44 -25.56
#